data_AF-X1NMP3-F1
#
_entry.id   AF-X1NMP3-F1
#
_cell.length_a   1.000
_cell.length_b   1.000
_cell.length_c   1.000
_cell.angle_alpha   90.00
_cell.angle_beta   90.00
_cell.angle_gamma   90.00
#
_symmetry.space_group_name_H-M   'P 1'
#
loop_
_entity.id
_entity.type
_entity.pdbx_description
1 polymer ?
#
loop_
_entity_poly.entity_id
_entity_poly.type
_entity_poly.pdbx_seq_one_letter_code
_entity_poly.pdbx_strand_id
1 'polypeptide(L)' 'MLIKIGCNDDITNVDLEATLIKMAEDYSLAQIKAVINSIQAAEEQLKQNANPRLVLEVLMLSIPRKERRSREKPAARF' A
#
# COMPACT_ATOMS: atom_id res chain seq x y z
N MET A 1 -6.92 -1.91 -4.67
CA MET A 1 -8.17 -2.45 -4.06
C MET A 1 -8.71 -3.64 -4.82
N LEU A 2 -8.64 -3.66 -6.16
CA LEU A 2 -9.12 -4.75 -7.03
C LEU A 2 -8.71 -6.16 -6.55
N ILE A 3 -7.43 -6.38 -6.25
CA ILE A 3 -6.96 -7.67 -5.70
C ILE A 3 -7.63 -8.04 -4.37
N LYS A 4 -7.75 -7.07 -3.45
CA LYS A 4 -8.36 -7.27 -2.13
C LYS A 4 -9.84 -7.64 -2.22
N ILE A 5 -10.51 -7.29 -3.32
CA ILE A 5 -11.93 -7.60 -3.57
C ILE A 5 -12.10 -8.78 -4.54
N GLY A 6 -11.01 -9.42 -4.98
CA GLY A 6 -11.06 -10.60 -5.85
C GLY A 6 -11.17 -10.29 -7.36
N CYS A 7 -11.01 -9.04 -7.78
CA CYS A 7 -11.06 -8.61 -9.18
C CYS A 7 -9.66 -8.62 -9.81
N ASN A 8 -9.02 -9.78 -9.87
CA ASN A 8 -7.67 -9.89 -10.44
C ASN A 8 -7.66 -9.72 -11.97
N ASP A 9 -8.71 -10.17 -12.64
CA ASP A 9 -8.83 -10.13 -14.10
C ASP A 9 -8.90 -8.69 -14.66
N ASP A 10 -9.21 -7.70 -13.82
CA ASP A 10 -9.27 -6.28 -14.17
C ASP A 10 -7.92 -5.55 -14.03
N ILE A 11 -6.85 -6.27 -13.63
CA ILE A 11 -5.52 -5.69 -13.45
C ILE A 11 -4.82 -5.60 -14.80
N THR A 12 -4.59 -4.37 -15.26
CA THR A 12 -3.87 -4.11 -16.51
C THR A 12 -2.35 -4.22 -16.37
N ASN A 13 -1.83 -4.09 -15.14
CA ASN A 13 -0.40 -4.18 -14.85
C ASN A 13 0.01 -5.62 -14.49
N VAL A 14 -0.09 -6.50 -15.49
CA VAL A 14 0.11 -7.95 -15.36
C VAL A 14 1.54 -8.31 -14.92
N ASP A 15 2.54 -7.53 -15.32
CA ASP A 15 3.95 -7.76 -14.93
C ASP A 15 4.17 -7.61 -13.42
N LEU A 16 3.36 -6.79 -12.76
CA LEU A 16 3.42 -6.54 -11.33
C LEU A 16 2.38 -7.35 -10.54
N GLU A 17 1.56 -8.18 -11.18
CA GLU A 17 0.42 -8.88 -10.54
C GLU A 17 0.85 -9.64 -9.29
N ALA A 18 1.89 -10.49 -9.37
CA ALA A 18 2.40 -11.26 -8.23
C ALA A 18 2.86 -10.37 -7.07
N THR A 19 3.47 -9.22 -7.38
CA THR A 19 3.88 -8.24 -6.37
C THR A 19 2.68 -7.56 -5.74
N LEU A 20 1.66 -7.21 -6.55
CA LEU A 20 0.43 -6.60 -6.09
C LEU A 20 -0.38 -7.58 -5.21
N ILE A 21 -0.40 -8.87 -5.53
CA ILE A 21 -1.01 -9.92 -4.69
C ILE A 21 -0.33 -9.99 -3.33
N LYS A 22 1.01 -10.07 -3.32
CA LYS A 22 1.78 -10.08 -2.06
C LYS A 22 1.55 -8.82 -1.22
N MET A 23 1.51 -7.64 -1.85
CA MET A 23 1.19 -6.40 -1.14
C MET A 23 -0.25 -6.41 -0.61
N ALA A 24 -1.20 -6.95 -1.36
CA ALA A 24 -2.55 -7.15 -0.88
C ALA A 24 -2.62 -8.18 0.26
N GLU A 25 -1.65 -9.04 0.49
CA GLU A 25 -1.62 -9.89 1.69
C GLU A 25 -1.03 -9.18 2.92
N ASP A 26 -0.02 -8.34 2.71
CA ASP A 26 0.78 -7.66 3.74
C ASP A 26 0.16 -6.36 4.28
N TYR A 27 -0.77 -5.76 3.54
CA TYR A 27 -1.40 -4.48 3.91
C TYR A 27 -2.93 -4.61 4.04
N SER A 28 -3.51 -3.89 5.00
CA SER A 28 -4.96 -3.76 5.12
C SER A 28 -5.53 -2.79 4.08
N LEU A 29 -6.84 -2.89 3.83
CA LEU A 29 -7.53 -1.99 2.92
C LEU A 29 -7.43 -0.52 3.38
N ALA A 30 -7.47 -0.29 4.69
CA ALA A 30 -7.31 1.03 5.29
C ALA A 30 -5.92 1.61 5.03
N GLN A 31 -4.85 0.81 5.18
CA GLN A 31 -3.49 1.22 4.88
C GLN A 31 -3.31 1.54 3.40
N ILE A 32 -3.85 0.71 2.50
CA ILE A 32 -3.80 0.97 1.05
C ILE A 32 -4.51 2.29 0.73
N LYS A 33 -5.70 2.54 1.30
CA LYS A 33 -6.45 3.78 1.11
C LYS A 33 -5.69 5.00 1.64
N ALA A 34 -5.04 4.86 2.80
CA ALA A 34 -4.23 5.94 3.38
C ALA A 34 -3.07 6.34 2.45
N VAL A 35 -2.36 5.36 1.86
CA VAL A 35 -1.27 5.63 0.91
C VAL A 35 -1.78 6.37 -0.32
N ILE A 36 -2.92 5.96 -0.89
CA ILE A 36 -3.52 6.62 -2.06
C ILE A 36 -3.84 8.09 -1.73
N ASN A 37 -4.44 8.35 -0.57
CA ASN A 37 -4.74 9.71 -0.14
C ASN A 37 -3.47 10.55 0.05
N SER A 38 -2.41 9.99 0.63
CA SER A 38 -1.12 10.67 0.77
C SER A 38 -0.50 11.03 -0.59
N ILE A 39 -0.61 10.15 -1.59
CA ILE A 39 -0.13 10.41 -2.96
C ILE A 39 -0.94 11.55 -3.60
N GLN A 40 -2.27 11.55 -3.46
CA GLN A 40 -3.13 12.63 -3.99
C GLN A 40 -2.80 13.98 -3.34
N ALA A 41 -2.61 14.01 -2.02
CA ALA A 41 -2.20 15.21 -1.31
C ALA A 41 -0.81 15.71 -1.76
N ALA A 42 0.13 14.80 -2.02
CA ALA A 42 1.44 15.14 -2.56
C ALA A 42 1.34 15.74 -3.98
N GLU A 43 0.49 15.20 -4.84
CA GLU A 43 0.21 15.74 -6.18
C GLU A 43 -0.34 17.18 -6.09
N GLU A 44 -1.30 17.43 -5.21
CA GLU A 44 -1.85 18.77 -4.97
C GLU A 44 -0.77 19.75 -4.49
N GLN A 45 0.09 19.34 -3.55
CA GLN A 45 1.19 20.17 -3.07
C GLN A 45 2.18 20.53 -4.19
N LEU A 46 2.52 19.56 -5.06
CA LEU A 46 3.39 19.81 -6.21
C LEU A 46 2.76 20.79 -7.21
N LYS A 47 1.44 20.70 -7.45
CA LYS A 47 0.70 21.66 -8.29
C LYS A 47 0.70 23.08 -7.72
N GLN A 48 0.82 23.22 -6.40
CA GLN A 48 0.95 24.52 -5.72
C GLN A 48 2.41 25.00 -5.59
N ASN A 49 3.34 24.46 -6.41
CA ASN A 49 4.76 24.79 -6.40
C ASN A 49 5.48 24.49 -5.06
N ALA A 50 5.00 23.53 -4.26
CA ALA A 50 5.75 23.04 -3.10
C ALA A 50 7.07 22.39 -3.54
N ASN A 51 8.08 22.42 -2.67
CA ASN A 51 9.39 21.82 -2.95
C ASN A 51 9.25 20.30 -3.18
N PRO A 52 9.56 19.79 -4.39
CA PRO A 52 9.36 18.38 -4.71
C PRO A 52 10.12 17.41 -3.82
N ARG A 53 11.31 17.81 -3.35
CA ARG A 53 12.13 16.98 -2.46
C ARG A 53 11.47 16.81 -1.10
N LEU A 54 10.98 17.91 -0.53
CA LEU A 54 10.32 17.88 0.78
C LEU A 54 9.00 17.11 0.72
N VAL A 55 8.22 17.31 -0.35
CA VAL A 55 6.97 16.56 -0.57
C VAL A 55 7.24 15.06 -0.64
N LEU A 56 8.30 14.64 -1.33
CA LEU A 56 8.68 13.23 -1.40
C LEU A 56 9.10 12.68 -0.03
N GLU A 57 9.89 13.42 0.74
CA GLU A 57 10.31 13.02 2.08
C GLU A 57 9.10 12.82 3.00
N VAL A 58 8.15 13.76 3.00
CA VAL A 58 6.91 13.65 3.78
C VAL A 58 6.04 12.48 3.31
N LEU A 59 5.91 12.29 1.99
CA LEU A 59 5.18 11.16 1.43
C LEU A 59 5.76 9.83 1.93
N MET A 60 7.09 9.68 1.90
CA MET A 60 7.77 8.47 2.36
C MET A 60 7.56 8.19 3.85
N LEU A 61 7.53 9.24 4.68
CA LEU A 61 7.22 9.10 6.11
C LEU A 61 5.76 8.70 6.38
N SER A 62 4.84 9.01 5.46
CA SER A 62 3.42 8.68 5.60
C SER A 62 3.06 7.24 5.19
N ILE A 63 3.99 6.51 4.56
CA ILE A 63 3.75 5.13 4.12
C ILE A 63 3.65 4.22 5.36
N PRO A 64 2.53 3.48 5.54
CA PRO A 64 2.34 2.61 6.67
C PRO A 64 3.30 1.41 6.60
N ARG A 65 3.69 0.90 7.78
CA ARG A 65 4.45 -0.34 7.85
C ARG A 65 3.55 -1.54 7.52
N LYS A 66 4.14 -2.56 6.88
CA LYS A 66 3.47 -3.85 6.64
C LYS A 66 2.84 -4.38 7.91
N GLU A 67 1.58 -4.77 7.82
CA GLU A 67 0.89 -5.46 8.89
C GLU A 67 1.41 -6.89 8.91
N ARG A 68 2.51 -7.13 9.65
CA ARG A 68 3.06 -8.47 9.83
C ARG A 68 1.95 -9.32 10.45
N ARG A 69 1.32 -10.17 9.64
CA ARG A 69 0.39 -11.17 10.13
C ARG A 69 1.22 -12.14 10.97
N SER A 70 1.16 -12.02 12.30
CA SER A 70 1.75 -13.00 13.20
C SER A 70 1.08 -14.34 12.90
N ARG A 71 1.76 -15.20 12.14
CA ARG A 71 1.49 -16.64 12.11
C ARG A 71 2.48 -17.31 13.05
N GLU A 72 2.38 -17.00 14.34
CA GLU A 72 2.69 -18.01 15.35
C GLU A 72 1.42 -18.83 15.56
N LYS A 73 1.33 -19.96 14.85
CA LYS A 73 0.51 -21.06 15.36
C LYS A 73 1.28 -21.62 16.56
N PRO A 74 0.77 -21.59 17.81
CA PRO A 74 1.39 -22.38 18.85
C PRO A 74 1.27 -23.84 18.43
N ALA A 75 2.42 -24.51 18.32
CA ALA A 75 2.46 -25.95 18.15
C ALA A 75 1.68 -26.56 19.32
N ALA A 76 0.59 -27.26 19.00
CA ALA A 76 -0.11 -28.08 19.97
C ALA A 76 0.89 -29.10 20.53
N ARG A 77 1.21 -28.94 21.81
CA ARG A 77 1.84 -29.93 22.66
C ARG A 77 0.91 -30.10 23.86
N PHE A 78 0.12 -31.17 23.85
CA PHE A 78 -0.24 -31.98 25.01
C PHE A 78 -0.59 -33.37 24.50
#